data_AF-A0A1L9TU71-F1
#
_entry.id   AF-A0A1L9TU71-F1
#
_cell.length_a   1.000
_cell.length_b   1.000
_cell.length_c   1.000
_cell.angle_alpha   90.00
_cell.angle_beta   90.00
_cell.angle_gamma   90.00
#
_symmetry.space_group_name_H-M   'P 1'
#
loop_
_entity.id
_entity.type
_entity.pdbx_description
1 polymer ?
#
loop_
_entity_poly.entity_id
_entity_poly.type
_entity_poly.pdbx_seq_one_letter_code
_entity_poly.pdbx_strand_id
1 'polypeptide(L)'
;MSGPRRYQVFKACDPCRRRKVRCNGQQRCQQCTHLDLRCTYTDNKAARSRKNALRRGTHISEYKASTVDIGGVDSLSNLLPLGVGPASPPDMSLPLSNDYLHRLIPKYMRYVYPFNPIMTSNDISESISRMESDRDHAAFVYAFTGVTIDLTQSNVATSHVSEQIQELTRRAVEQRTPLLPGIRPSVLRIVTSIYIHMCYMSLGQYDLGFFYLREAITTLHLLHTDDNSLMATLDLSERSRRQRLYWLCFIHERFVSIVHFSPTTLSPYTEFPEDDPALGPGINHGWTQLIKTFLLLEPTFINLWIGDRNQVTTAWVEQKHRELDDELWELEVSLLTEMQQADLVVTRQWMRTLLWQMAMSNCLLSSHASSPIFSLEMPLRLSNQLRQFMTKIEQNTIHIHGSSILSKLLEIVNTIADVVIHGPAVGLEETTRRIDDIVFMKNVIFTFRNLQAMSRRILVEKMVLIKERFEHVAVAAELVWDV
;
A
#
# COMPACT_ATOMS: atom_id res chain seq x y z
N MET A 1 27.28 47.51 -45.96
CA MET A 1 25.83 47.36 -45.70
C MET A 1 25.60 46.02 -45.03
N SER A 2 25.47 46.00 -43.72
CA SER A 2 25.35 44.76 -42.92
C SER A 2 23.87 44.45 -42.73
N GLY A 3 23.39 43.34 -43.32
CA GLY A 3 21.98 42.93 -43.23
C GLY A 3 21.52 42.62 -41.78
N PRO A 4 20.22 42.73 -41.48
CA PRO A 4 19.72 42.59 -40.12
C PRO A 4 19.85 41.13 -39.63
N ARG A 5 20.53 40.95 -38.50
CA ARG A 5 20.65 39.66 -37.80
C ARG A 5 19.26 39.15 -37.41
N ARG A 6 18.86 37.97 -37.91
CA ARG A 6 17.65 37.27 -37.46
C ARG A 6 17.86 36.77 -36.03
N TYR A 7 17.20 37.39 -35.07
CA TYR A 7 17.14 36.90 -33.69
C TYR A 7 16.29 35.63 -33.66
N GLN A 8 16.89 34.48 -33.37
CA GLN A 8 16.18 33.22 -33.25
C GLN A 8 15.47 33.20 -31.89
N VAL A 9 14.14 33.20 -31.90
CA VAL A 9 13.32 33.22 -30.68
C VAL A 9 13.32 31.82 -30.05
N PHE A 10 13.92 31.67 -28.87
CA PHE A 10 14.06 30.36 -28.19
C PHE A 10 12.76 29.82 -27.57
N LYS A 11 11.73 30.65 -27.37
CA LYS A 11 10.46 30.22 -26.75
C LYS A 11 9.29 31.08 -27.22
N ALA A 12 8.22 30.44 -27.70
CA ALA A 12 6.95 31.12 -28.00
C ALA A 12 6.12 31.34 -26.71
N CYS A 13 5.35 32.43 -26.65
CA CYS A 13 4.42 32.68 -25.55
C CYS A 13 3.27 31.67 -25.50
N ASP A 14 2.58 31.56 -24.36
CA ASP A 14 1.54 30.56 -24.13
C ASP A 14 0.37 30.64 -25.13
N PRO A 15 -0.18 31.83 -25.46
CA PRO A 15 -1.25 31.94 -26.45
C PRO A 15 -0.79 31.54 -27.87
N CYS A 16 0.40 31.98 -28.30
CA CYS A 16 0.93 31.63 -29.63
C CYS A 16 1.25 30.14 -29.74
N ARG A 17 1.76 29.53 -28.66
CA ARG A 17 2.03 28.10 -28.56
C ARG A 17 0.75 27.28 -28.64
N ARG A 18 -0.30 27.64 -27.88
CA ARG A 18 -1.61 26.95 -27.91
C ARG A 18 -2.25 27.02 -29.30
N ARG A 19 -2.09 28.15 -29.99
CA ARG A 19 -2.63 28.39 -31.32
C ARG A 19 -1.73 27.93 -32.46
N LYS A 20 -0.54 27.40 -32.15
CA LYS A 20 0.48 26.93 -33.11
C LYS A 20 0.85 27.99 -34.18
N VAL A 21 0.95 29.25 -33.78
CA VAL A 21 1.35 30.38 -34.66
C VAL A 21 2.75 30.91 -34.29
N ARG A 22 3.39 31.59 -35.24
CA ARG A 22 4.76 32.10 -35.07
C ARG A 22 4.78 33.26 -34.06
N CYS A 23 5.59 33.12 -33.01
CA CYS A 23 5.78 34.14 -31.98
C CYS A 23 7.11 34.87 -32.21
N ASN A 24 7.09 36.20 -32.13
CA ASN A 24 8.29 37.02 -32.28
C ASN A 24 9.08 37.22 -30.95
N GLY A 25 8.64 36.61 -29.85
CA GLY A 25 9.40 36.53 -28.60
C GLY A 25 9.49 37.81 -27.77
N GLN A 26 8.82 38.89 -28.19
CA GLN A 26 8.80 40.15 -27.44
C GLN A 26 7.98 40.04 -26.14
N GLN A 27 8.18 40.98 -25.20
CA GLN A 27 7.47 41.04 -23.92
C GLN A 27 5.94 41.02 -24.10
N ARG A 28 5.42 41.75 -25.09
CA ARG A 28 4.11 41.51 -25.73
C ARG A 28 4.32 41.20 -27.20
N CYS A 29 4.12 39.94 -27.60
CA CYS A 29 4.37 39.54 -28.97
C CYS A 29 3.32 40.13 -29.94
N GLN A 30 3.73 40.44 -31.18
CA GLN A 30 2.88 41.08 -32.18
C GLN A 30 1.52 40.37 -32.39
N GLN A 31 1.53 39.03 -32.36
CA GLN A 31 0.31 38.24 -32.54
C GLN A 31 -0.66 38.34 -31.36
N CYS A 32 -0.14 38.48 -30.13
CA CYS A 32 -0.97 38.73 -28.97
C CYS A 32 -1.45 40.18 -28.94
N THR A 33 -0.64 41.14 -29.38
CA THR A 33 -1.03 42.55 -29.45
C THR A 33 -2.14 42.79 -30.48
N HIS A 34 -2.02 42.22 -31.68
CA HIS A 34 -3.03 42.38 -32.75
C HIS A 34 -4.40 41.79 -32.36
N LEU A 35 -4.42 40.77 -31.50
CA LEU A 35 -5.63 40.05 -31.12
C LEU A 35 -6.08 40.38 -29.70
N ASP A 36 -5.49 41.41 -29.12
CA ASP A 36 -5.70 41.86 -27.74
C ASP A 36 -5.68 40.73 -26.69
N LEU A 37 -4.75 39.79 -26.87
CA LEU A 37 -4.53 38.68 -25.96
C LEU A 37 -3.47 39.04 -24.92
N ARG A 38 -3.68 38.58 -23.69
CA ARG A 38 -2.66 38.65 -22.62
C ARG A 38 -1.48 37.73 -22.97
N CYS A 39 -0.33 38.33 -23.28
CA CYS A 39 0.88 37.60 -23.64
C CYS A 39 1.62 37.11 -22.37
N THR A 40 1.61 35.80 -22.13
CA THR A 40 2.27 35.18 -20.96
C THR A 40 3.30 34.15 -21.38
N TYR A 41 4.35 33.98 -20.58
CA TYR A 41 5.37 32.94 -20.75
C TYR A 41 5.46 32.13 -19.45
N THR A 42 4.64 31.10 -19.31
CA THR A 42 4.72 30.18 -18.17
C THR A 42 5.88 29.19 -18.37
N ASP A 43 6.69 28.99 -17.32
CA ASP A 43 7.69 27.93 -17.28
C ASP A 43 7.02 26.63 -16.84
N ASN A 44 6.76 25.74 -17.80
CA ASN A 44 6.29 24.39 -17.52
C ASN A 44 7.44 23.55 -16.94
N LYS A 45 7.82 23.79 -15.68
CA LYS A 45 8.69 22.88 -14.91
C LYS A 45 8.05 21.48 -14.74
N ALA A 46 6.72 21.38 -14.84
CA ALA A 46 5.96 20.14 -14.72
C ALA A 46 6.34 19.03 -15.73
N ALA A 47 6.90 19.37 -16.91
CA ALA A 47 7.32 18.36 -17.88
C ALA A 47 8.69 17.73 -17.54
N ARG A 48 9.60 18.46 -16.88
CA ARG A 48 10.89 17.92 -16.41
C ARG A 48 10.72 17.13 -15.10
N SER A 49 9.83 17.60 -14.21
CA SER A 49 9.48 16.94 -12.95
C SER A 49 8.92 15.53 -13.14
N ARG A 50 7.97 15.32 -14.07
CA ARG A 50 7.43 13.97 -14.38
C ARG A 50 8.47 12.97 -14.89
N LYS A 51 9.53 13.44 -15.57
CA LYS A 51 10.59 12.56 -16.07
C LYS A 51 11.49 12.04 -14.94
N ASN A 52 11.74 12.85 -13.92
CA ASN A 52 12.54 12.44 -12.76
C ASN A 52 11.71 11.61 -11.76
N ALA A 53 10.41 11.89 -11.65
CA ALA A 53 9.42 11.09 -10.92
C ALA A 53 9.40 9.63 -11.36
N LEU A 54 9.12 9.43 -12.66
CA LEU A 54 9.08 8.10 -13.28
C LEU A 54 10.41 7.37 -13.11
N ARG A 55 11.55 8.07 -13.22
CA ARG A 55 12.89 7.48 -13.04
C ARG A 55 13.13 6.92 -11.63
N ARG A 56 12.66 7.59 -10.58
CA ARG A 56 12.83 7.10 -9.20
C ARG A 56 12.02 5.82 -8.96
N GLY A 57 10.73 5.84 -9.32
CA GLY A 57 9.88 4.66 -9.19
C GLY A 57 10.38 3.48 -10.03
N THR A 58 10.80 3.76 -11.27
CA THR A 58 11.35 2.75 -12.19
C THR A 58 12.62 2.12 -11.61
N HIS A 59 13.57 2.92 -11.11
CA HIS A 59 14.81 2.37 -10.53
C HIS A 59 14.56 1.52 -9.29
N ILE A 60 13.61 1.91 -8.42
CA ILE A 60 13.24 1.12 -7.24
C ILE A 60 12.54 -0.18 -7.67
N SER A 61 11.65 -0.12 -8.65
CA SER A 61 10.92 -1.30 -9.16
C SER A 61 11.85 -2.27 -9.89
N GLU A 62 12.76 -1.77 -10.74
CA GLU A 62 13.79 -2.57 -11.42
C GLU A 62 14.70 -3.27 -10.41
N TYR A 63 15.09 -2.59 -9.33
CA TYR A 63 15.89 -3.21 -8.26
C TYR A 63 15.13 -4.31 -7.51
N LYS A 64 13.83 -4.10 -7.27
CA LYS A 64 12.94 -5.11 -6.66
C LYS A 64 12.73 -6.32 -7.59
N ALA A 65 12.66 -6.13 -8.90
CA ALA A 65 12.41 -7.19 -9.89
C ALA A 65 13.67 -8.01 -10.27
N SER A 66 14.84 -7.37 -10.35
CA SER A 66 16.08 -7.99 -10.87
C SER A 66 16.71 -9.05 -9.94
N THR A 67 16.14 -9.31 -8.76
CA THR A 67 16.75 -10.15 -7.71
C THR A 67 15.95 -11.42 -7.40
N VAL A 68 14.85 -11.67 -8.10
CA VAL A 68 14.07 -12.92 -7.98
C VAL A 68 14.82 -14.13 -8.57
N ASP A 69 15.92 -13.91 -9.30
CA ASP A 69 16.56 -14.92 -10.17
C ASP A 69 17.95 -15.42 -9.70
N ILE A 70 18.30 -15.29 -8.42
CA ILE A 70 19.52 -15.91 -7.86
C ILE A 70 19.12 -17.01 -6.86
N GLY A 71 18.98 -18.23 -7.37
CA GLY A 71 18.58 -19.40 -6.59
C GLY A 71 19.71 -20.03 -5.75
N GLY A 72 19.28 -20.68 -4.66
CA GLY A 72 19.86 -21.89 -4.07
C GLY A 72 20.83 -21.71 -2.90
N VAL A 73 20.42 -22.09 -1.68
CA VAL A 73 20.81 -23.36 -1.02
C VAL A 73 19.72 -23.74 0.00
N ASP A 74 19.22 -24.96 -0.16
CA ASP A 74 18.29 -25.67 0.70
C ASP A 74 19.05 -26.29 1.89
N SER A 75 18.70 -25.93 3.12
CA SER A 75 18.85 -26.75 4.35
C SER A 75 18.64 -25.89 5.59
N LEU A 76 17.69 -26.30 6.43
CA LEU A 76 17.68 -26.26 7.91
C LEU A 76 16.23 -26.17 8.40
N SER A 77 15.46 -27.22 8.10
CA SER A 77 14.26 -27.53 8.88
C SER A 77 14.68 -28.46 10.00
N ASN A 78 14.69 -27.97 11.24
CA ASN A 78 14.27 -28.73 12.42
C ASN A 78 14.36 -27.89 13.70
N LEU A 79 13.29 -28.01 14.50
CA LEU A 79 13.15 -27.79 15.95
C LEU A 79 12.19 -26.66 16.36
N LEU A 80 10.87 -26.93 16.33
CA LEU A 80 9.90 -26.36 17.27
C LEU A 80 8.79 -27.39 17.61
N PRO A 81 8.15 -27.31 18.80
CA PRO A 81 7.44 -28.41 19.43
C PRO A 81 6.06 -28.69 18.82
N LEU A 82 5.62 -29.95 18.89
CA LEU A 82 4.28 -30.42 18.52
C LEU A 82 3.18 -29.68 19.30
N GLY A 83 2.59 -28.66 18.67
CA GLY A 83 1.23 -28.21 18.93
C GLY A 83 0.30 -28.77 17.86
N VAL A 84 -0.90 -29.20 18.25
CA VAL A 84 -1.94 -29.83 17.43
C VAL A 84 -2.03 -29.19 16.03
N GLY A 85 -1.55 -29.93 15.01
CA GLY A 85 -1.48 -29.42 13.64
C GLY A 85 -2.87 -29.28 12.99
N PRO A 86 -3.09 -28.27 12.12
CA PRO A 86 -4.25 -28.26 11.24
C PRO A 86 -4.16 -29.46 10.27
N ALA A 87 -5.32 -29.94 9.80
CA ALA A 87 -5.40 -31.01 8.81
C ALA A 87 -4.40 -30.77 7.66
N SER A 88 -3.74 -31.85 7.20
CA SER A 88 -2.76 -31.80 6.11
C SER A 88 -3.29 -30.97 4.95
N PRO A 89 -2.47 -30.08 4.37
CA PRO A 89 -2.92 -29.26 3.26
C PRO A 89 -3.42 -30.15 2.11
N PRO A 90 -4.49 -29.75 1.40
CA PRO A 90 -5.02 -30.56 0.30
C PRO A 90 -3.95 -30.69 -0.79
N ASP A 91 -3.87 -31.89 -1.38
CA ASP A 91 -3.07 -32.11 -2.58
C ASP A 91 -3.62 -31.23 -3.70
N MET A 92 -2.83 -30.24 -4.10
CA MET A 92 -3.23 -29.27 -5.10
C MET A 92 -3.37 -29.91 -6.48
N SER A 93 -2.86 -31.12 -6.73
CA SER A 93 -3.09 -31.85 -7.99
C SER A 93 -4.55 -32.31 -8.15
N LEU A 94 -5.32 -32.37 -7.06
CA LEU A 94 -6.72 -32.76 -7.04
C LEU A 94 -7.67 -31.53 -6.99
N PRO A 95 -8.94 -31.70 -7.41
CA PRO A 95 -9.96 -30.69 -7.18
C PRO A 95 -10.15 -30.42 -5.67
N LEU A 96 -10.32 -29.16 -5.30
CA LEU A 96 -10.63 -28.78 -3.92
C LEU A 96 -12.01 -29.30 -3.54
N SER A 97 -12.13 -29.98 -2.40
CA SER A 97 -13.43 -30.48 -1.96
C SER A 97 -14.33 -29.35 -1.48
N ASN A 98 -15.63 -29.47 -1.76
CA ASN A 98 -16.65 -28.55 -1.25
C ASN A 98 -16.59 -28.41 0.28
N ASP A 99 -16.38 -29.51 1.00
CA ASP A 99 -16.23 -29.49 2.46
C ASP A 99 -15.03 -28.63 2.93
N TYR A 100 -13.88 -28.77 2.26
CA TYR A 100 -12.72 -27.95 2.56
C TYR A 100 -13.00 -26.46 2.35
N LEU A 101 -13.63 -26.10 1.22
CA LEU A 101 -13.98 -24.72 0.90
C LEU A 101 -14.95 -24.11 1.93
N HIS A 102 -15.98 -24.85 2.33
CA HIS A 102 -16.92 -24.38 3.35
C HIS A 102 -16.26 -24.19 4.72
N ARG A 103 -15.27 -25.03 5.09
CA ARG A 103 -14.47 -24.86 6.32
C ARG A 103 -13.62 -23.58 6.32
N LEU A 104 -13.36 -22.96 5.17
CA LEU A 104 -12.65 -21.69 5.08
C LEU A 104 -13.56 -20.47 5.30
N ILE A 105 -14.88 -20.59 5.09
CA ILE A 105 -15.82 -19.46 5.22
C ILE A 105 -15.74 -18.79 6.59
N PRO A 106 -15.76 -19.50 7.73
CA PRO A 106 -15.65 -18.85 9.05
C PRO A 106 -14.32 -18.11 9.23
N LYS A 107 -13.23 -18.63 8.65
CA LYS A 107 -11.93 -17.96 8.69
C LYS A 107 -11.94 -16.69 7.85
N TYR A 108 -12.48 -16.74 6.64
CA TYR A 108 -12.65 -15.57 5.80
C TYR A 108 -13.48 -14.47 6.50
N MET A 109 -14.62 -14.85 7.10
CA MET A 109 -15.50 -13.90 7.78
C MET A 109 -14.82 -13.22 8.98
N ARG A 110 -13.87 -13.91 9.62
CA ARG A 110 -13.12 -13.38 10.76
C ARG A 110 -11.93 -12.51 10.34
N TYR A 111 -11.21 -12.89 9.29
CA TYR A 111 -9.87 -12.35 9.00
C TYR A 111 -9.79 -11.53 7.71
N VAL A 112 -10.70 -11.74 6.76
CA VAL A 112 -10.70 -11.05 5.46
C VAL A 112 -11.86 -10.06 5.39
N TYR A 113 -13.07 -10.50 5.72
CA TYR A 113 -14.30 -9.71 5.59
C TYR A 113 -14.29 -8.36 6.33
N PRO A 114 -13.72 -8.22 7.55
CA PRO A 114 -13.65 -6.92 8.22
C PRO A 114 -12.85 -5.85 7.46
N PHE A 115 -11.95 -6.28 6.56
CA PHE A 115 -11.13 -5.42 5.69
C PHE A 115 -11.57 -5.48 4.22
N ASN A 116 -12.50 -6.37 3.89
CA ASN A 116 -13.07 -6.53 2.55
C ASN A 116 -14.57 -6.87 2.64
N PRO A 117 -15.41 -5.93 3.12
CA PRO A 117 -16.81 -6.18 3.47
C PRO A 117 -17.72 -6.17 2.23
N ILE A 118 -17.41 -7.01 1.24
CA ILE A 118 -18.12 -7.08 -0.05
C ILE A 118 -18.87 -8.40 -0.21
N MET A 119 -18.17 -9.53 -0.05
CA MET A 119 -18.73 -10.87 -0.27
C MET A 119 -19.10 -11.51 1.06
N THR A 120 -20.39 -11.74 1.29
CA THR A 120 -20.91 -12.37 2.50
C THR A 120 -20.66 -13.87 2.51
N SER A 121 -20.89 -14.53 3.65
CA SER A 121 -20.85 -16.00 3.75
C SER A 121 -21.81 -16.68 2.76
N ASN A 122 -22.97 -16.07 2.50
CA ASN A 122 -23.96 -16.59 1.58
C ASN A 122 -23.49 -16.47 0.13
N ASP A 123 -22.93 -15.31 -0.27
CA ASP A 123 -22.36 -15.12 -1.62
C ASP A 123 -21.24 -16.12 -1.92
N ILE A 124 -20.41 -16.43 -0.90
CA ILE A 124 -19.32 -17.40 -1.02
C ILE A 124 -19.88 -18.82 -1.16
N SER A 125 -20.87 -19.19 -0.34
CA SER A 125 -21.51 -20.52 -0.39
C SER A 125 -22.21 -20.74 -1.73
N GLU A 126 -22.90 -19.71 -2.24
CA GLU A 126 -23.49 -19.72 -3.58
C GLU A 126 -22.42 -19.92 -4.65
N SER A 127 -21.30 -19.20 -4.56
CA SER A 127 -20.20 -19.33 -5.53
C SER A 127 -19.56 -20.71 -5.51
N ILE A 128 -19.38 -21.30 -4.33
CA ILE A 128 -18.91 -22.69 -4.19
C ILE A 128 -19.88 -23.65 -4.87
N SER A 129 -21.19 -23.49 -4.68
CA SER A 129 -22.20 -24.35 -5.33
C SER A 129 -22.22 -24.27 -6.85
N ARG A 130 -21.79 -23.13 -7.42
CA ARG A 130 -21.82 -22.86 -8.87
C ARG A 130 -20.50 -23.10 -9.58
N MET A 131 -19.40 -23.31 -8.85
CA MET A 131 -18.06 -23.35 -9.44
C MET A 131 -17.86 -24.42 -10.52
N GLU A 132 -18.61 -25.52 -10.49
CA GLU A 132 -18.52 -26.57 -11.53
C GLU A 132 -19.21 -26.17 -12.84
N SER A 133 -20.18 -25.25 -12.76
CA SER A 133 -21.05 -24.85 -13.86
C SER A 133 -20.75 -23.46 -14.42
N ASP A 134 -20.14 -22.58 -13.62
CA ASP A 134 -19.85 -21.20 -13.97
C ASP A 134 -18.39 -20.85 -13.68
N ARG A 135 -17.68 -20.46 -14.74
CA ARG A 135 -16.26 -20.13 -14.74
C ARG A 135 -15.93 -18.89 -13.91
N ASP A 136 -16.80 -17.88 -13.86
CA ASP A 136 -16.56 -16.68 -13.05
C ASP A 136 -16.69 -17.00 -11.55
N HIS A 137 -17.62 -17.88 -11.18
CA HIS A 137 -17.71 -18.41 -9.81
C HIS A 137 -16.51 -19.30 -9.46
N ALA A 138 -16.03 -20.15 -10.38
CA ALA A 138 -14.79 -20.91 -10.17
C ALA A 138 -13.58 -20.02 -9.96
N ALA A 139 -13.40 -19.01 -10.81
CA ALA A 139 -12.32 -18.03 -10.69
C ALA A 139 -12.35 -17.33 -9.32
N PHE A 140 -13.53 -16.89 -8.90
CA PHE A 140 -13.73 -16.30 -7.58
C PHE A 140 -13.37 -17.27 -6.46
N VAL A 141 -13.85 -18.52 -6.48
CA VAL A 141 -13.60 -19.50 -5.42
C VAL A 141 -12.11 -19.79 -5.24
N TYR A 142 -11.35 -19.90 -6.33
CA TYR A 142 -9.90 -20.07 -6.25
C TYR A 142 -9.21 -18.83 -5.66
N ALA A 143 -9.60 -17.62 -6.08
CA ALA A 143 -9.04 -16.38 -5.55
C ALA A 143 -9.38 -16.16 -4.06
N PHE A 144 -10.64 -16.42 -3.68
CA PHE A 144 -11.13 -16.44 -2.30
C PHE A 144 -10.31 -17.39 -1.43
N THR A 145 -10.05 -18.61 -1.93
CA THR A 145 -9.28 -19.62 -1.22
C THR A 145 -7.84 -19.14 -1.02
N GLY A 146 -7.22 -18.59 -2.06
CA GLY A 146 -5.86 -18.03 -2.03
C GLY A 146 -5.71 -16.94 -0.97
N VAL A 147 -6.58 -15.91 -1.01
CA VAL A 147 -6.55 -14.80 -0.03
C VAL A 147 -6.84 -15.28 1.38
N THR A 148 -7.80 -16.19 1.55
CA THR A 148 -8.13 -16.72 2.89
C THR A 148 -6.96 -17.50 3.47
N ILE A 149 -6.28 -18.34 2.69
CA ILE A 149 -5.06 -19.02 3.13
C ILE A 149 -3.96 -18.00 3.44
N ASP A 150 -3.79 -17.00 2.58
CA ASP A 150 -2.73 -16.01 2.70
C ASP A 150 -2.77 -15.27 4.04
N LEU A 151 -3.95 -14.79 4.42
CA LEU A 151 -4.19 -13.99 5.62
C LEU A 151 -4.44 -14.83 6.90
N THR A 152 -4.65 -16.14 6.78
CA THR A 152 -4.90 -17.02 7.94
C THR A 152 -3.73 -17.91 8.31
N GLN A 153 -2.80 -18.14 7.38
CA GLN A 153 -1.61 -18.96 7.57
C GLN A 153 -0.31 -18.15 7.43
N SER A 154 -0.38 -16.83 7.60
CA SER A 154 0.74 -15.89 7.62
C SER A 154 1.91 -16.28 8.54
N ASN A 155 1.63 -17.07 9.58
CA ASN A 155 2.56 -17.37 10.67
C ASN A 155 3.28 -18.72 10.48
N VAL A 156 2.87 -19.51 9.49
CA VAL A 156 3.45 -20.82 9.19
C VAL A 156 4.43 -20.65 8.04
N ALA A 157 5.71 -20.48 8.37
CA ALA A 157 6.79 -20.38 7.40
C ALA A 157 7.03 -21.74 6.72
N THR A 158 6.26 -22.04 5.68
CA THR A 158 6.52 -23.18 4.80
C THR A 158 6.42 -22.73 3.35
N SER A 159 7.41 -23.09 2.53
CA SER A 159 7.42 -22.91 1.07
C SER A 159 6.12 -23.40 0.43
N HIS A 160 5.57 -24.48 0.99
CA HIS A 160 4.30 -25.09 0.59
C HIS A 160 3.13 -24.11 0.50
N VAL A 161 2.95 -23.18 1.46
CA VAL A 161 1.80 -22.26 1.42
C VAL A 161 1.93 -21.26 0.27
N SER A 162 3.15 -20.81 -0.05
CA SER A 162 3.38 -19.92 -1.20
C SER A 162 3.11 -20.62 -2.53
N GLU A 163 3.54 -21.88 -2.68
CA GLU A 163 3.23 -22.72 -3.85
C GLU A 163 1.71 -22.94 -4.00
N GLN A 164 1.01 -23.20 -2.89
CA GLN A 164 -0.45 -23.31 -2.89
C GLN A 164 -1.13 -22.02 -3.35
N ILE A 165 -0.72 -20.86 -2.83
CA ILE A 165 -1.28 -19.55 -3.24
C ILE A 165 -0.99 -19.30 -4.72
N GLN A 166 0.21 -19.64 -5.20
CA GLN A 166 0.57 -19.49 -6.61
C GLN A 166 -0.31 -20.35 -7.52
N GLU A 167 -0.53 -21.61 -7.17
CA GLU A 167 -1.38 -22.52 -7.93
C GLU A 167 -2.86 -22.11 -7.91
N LEU A 168 -3.39 -21.70 -6.75
CA LEU A 168 -4.74 -21.15 -6.63
C LEU A 168 -4.91 -19.91 -7.49
N THR A 169 -3.94 -18.99 -7.46
CA THR A 169 -3.97 -17.76 -8.25
C THR A 169 -3.92 -18.08 -9.74
N ARG A 170 -3.07 -19.03 -10.17
CA ARG A 170 -3.01 -19.51 -11.56
C ARG A 170 -4.37 -20.04 -12.02
N ARG A 171 -5.00 -20.93 -11.24
CA ARG A 171 -6.34 -21.45 -11.54
C ARG A 171 -7.39 -20.35 -11.60
N ALA A 172 -7.35 -19.40 -10.67
CA ALA A 172 -8.27 -18.27 -10.66
C ALA A 172 -8.18 -17.51 -11.99
N VAL A 173 -6.96 -17.20 -12.46
CA VAL A 173 -6.70 -16.51 -13.73
C VAL A 173 -7.19 -17.33 -14.94
N GLU A 174 -6.89 -18.62 -14.99
CA GLU A 174 -7.29 -19.51 -16.09
C GLU A 174 -8.79 -19.68 -16.20
N GLN A 175 -9.51 -19.61 -15.08
CA GLN A 175 -10.97 -19.71 -15.09
C GLN A 175 -11.64 -18.40 -15.51
N ARG A 176 -10.94 -17.26 -15.60
CA ARG A 176 -11.60 -15.99 -15.95
C ARG A 176 -12.18 -16.02 -17.36
N THR A 177 -13.46 -15.66 -17.46
CA THR A 177 -14.09 -15.48 -18.77
C THR A 177 -13.56 -14.18 -19.42
N PRO A 178 -13.06 -14.21 -20.67
CA PRO A 178 -12.64 -13.00 -21.39
C PRO A 178 -13.78 -12.00 -21.53
N LEU A 179 -13.49 -10.70 -21.50
CA LEU A 179 -14.49 -9.66 -21.76
C LEU A 179 -14.81 -9.61 -23.25
N LEU A 180 -15.90 -10.27 -23.65
CA LEU A 180 -16.44 -10.27 -25.01
C LEU A 180 -17.74 -9.44 -25.07
N PRO A 181 -18.18 -8.99 -26.26
CA PRO A 181 -19.44 -8.26 -26.40
C PRO A 181 -20.62 -8.98 -25.71
N GLY A 182 -21.35 -8.26 -24.86
CA GLY A 182 -22.51 -8.79 -24.14
C GLY A 182 -22.25 -9.22 -22.69
N ILE A 183 -20.98 -9.40 -22.27
CA ILE A 183 -20.65 -9.66 -20.86
C ILE A 183 -20.72 -8.35 -20.07
N ARG A 184 -21.42 -8.37 -18.94
CA ARG A 184 -21.57 -7.22 -18.05
C ARG A 184 -20.54 -7.24 -16.91
N PRO A 185 -20.02 -6.08 -16.51
CA PRO A 185 -19.23 -5.96 -15.29
C PRO A 185 -20.08 -6.39 -14.08
N SER A 186 -19.45 -7.00 -13.09
CA SER A 186 -20.13 -7.46 -11.88
C SER A 186 -19.24 -7.31 -10.65
N VAL A 187 -19.86 -7.23 -9.47
CA VAL A 187 -19.16 -7.21 -8.17
C VAL A 187 -18.23 -8.43 -8.05
N LEU A 188 -18.71 -9.62 -8.44
CA LEU A 188 -17.94 -10.88 -8.40
C LEU A 188 -16.63 -10.77 -9.20
N ARG A 189 -16.68 -10.24 -10.43
CA ARG A 189 -15.49 -10.10 -11.29
C ARG A 189 -14.49 -9.09 -10.74
N ILE A 190 -14.98 -7.99 -10.17
CA ILE A 190 -14.13 -6.97 -9.56
C ILE A 190 -13.43 -7.55 -8.33
N VAL A 191 -14.18 -8.17 -7.41
CA VAL A 191 -13.62 -8.79 -6.20
C VAL A 191 -12.62 -9.89 -6.54
N THR A 192 -12.93 -10.73 -7.53
CA THR A 192 -11.98 -11.75 -8.02
C THR A 192 -10.66 -11.12 -8.44
N SER A 193 -10.71 -10.01 -9.18
CA SER A 193 -9.51 -9.28 -9.63
C SER A 193 -8.74 -8.65 -8.45
N ILE A 194 -9.45 -8.13 -7.43
CA ILE A 194 -8.84 -7.63 -6.19
C ILE A 194 -8.14 -8.77 -5.43
N TYR A 195 -8.75 -9.96 -5.33
CA TYR A 195 -8.17 -11.10 -4.63
C TYR A 195 -6.95 -11.68 -5.34
N ILE A 196 -7.00 -11.75 -6.67
CA ILE A 196 -5.81 -12.09 -7.48
C ILE A 196 -4.70 -11.06 -7.27
N HIS A 197 -5.04 -9.76 -7.28
CA HIS A 197 -4.10 -8.69 -6.94
C HIS A 197 -3.44 -8.93 -5.56
N MET A 198 -4.23 -9.18 -4.52
CA MET A 198 -3.72 -9.42 -3.17
C MET A 198 -2.76 -10.61 -3.11
N CYS A 199 -3.11 -11.73 -3.76
CA CYS A 199 -2.24 -12.91 -3.82
C CYS A 199 -0.91 -12.60 -4.52
N TYR A 200 -0.92 -11.93 -5.67
CA TYR A 200 0.33 -11.55 -6.35
C TYR A 200 1.17 -10.58 -5.52
N MET A 201 0.55 -9.65 -4.81
CA MET A 201 1.26 -8.76 -3.89
C MET A 201 1.93 -9.53 -2.74
N SER A 202 1.28 -10.56 -2.19
CA SER A 202 1.86 -11.38 -1.12
C SER A 202 2.97 -12.30 -1.61
N LEU A 203 2.88 -12.76 -2.86
CA LEU A 203 3.93 -13.52 -3.56
C LEU A 203 5.10 -12.65 -4.07
N GLY A 204 5.03 -11.32 -3.89
CA GLY A 204 6.07 -10.40 -4.40
C GLY A 204 6.03 -10.14 -5.91
N GLN A 205 4.98 -10.59 -6.60
CA GLN A 205 4.77 -10.43 -8.04
C GLN A 205 4.05 -9.09 -8.33
N TYR A 206 4.76 -7.99 -8.08
CA TYR A 206 4.16 -6.66 -8.01
C TYR A 206 3.55 -6.14 -9.31
N ASP A 207 4.16 -6.42 -10.46
CA ASP A 207 3.63 -5.99 -11.76
C ASP A 207 2.29 -6.67 -12.08
N LEU A 208 2.19 -7.98 -11.79
CA LEU A 208 0.94 -8.72 -11.89
C LEU A 208 -0.09 -8.19 -10.89
N GLY A 209 0.32 -7.96 -9.63
CA GLY A 209 -0.52 -7.32 -8.63
C GLY A 209 -1.10 -5.99 -9.14
N PHE A 210 -0.25 -5.11 -9.68
CA PHE A 210 -0.69 -3.83 -10.23
C PHE A 210 -1.64 -3.98 -11.42
N PHE A 211 -1.36 -4.92 -12.34
CA PHE A 211 -2.23 -5.21 -13.48
C PHE A 211 -3.64 -5.59 -13.04
N TYR A 212 -3.78 -6.56 -12.12
CA TYR A 212 -5.10 -7.02 -11.67
C TYR A 212 -5.84 -5.96 -10.84
N LEU A 213 -5.13 -5.09 -10.13
CA LEU A 213 -5.75 -3.91 -9.50
C LEU A 213 -6.29 -2.94 -10.55
N ARG A 214 -5.53 -2.68 -11.62
CA ARG A 214 -5.99 -1.84 -12.74
C ARG A 214 -7.19 -2.41 -13.45
N GLU A 215 -7.23 -3.72 -13.61
CA GLU A 215 -8.37 -4.43 -14.16
C GLU A 215 -9.62 -4.29 -13.27
N ALA A 216 -9.47 -4.46 -11.94
CA ALA A 216 -10.55 -4.24 -10.99
C ALA A 216 -11.11 -2.81 -11.09
N ILE A 217 -10.24 -1.81 -11.09
CA ILE A 217 -10.60 -0.38 -11.21
C ILE A 217 -11.28 -0.09 -12.55
N THR A 218 -10.78 -0.66 -13.64
CA THR A 218 -11.38 -0.49 -14.97
C THR A 218 -12.79 -1.10 -15.00
N THR A 219 -12.94 -2.31 -14.46
CA THR A 219 -14.24 -2.99 -14.39
C THR A 219 -15.22 -2.27 -13.47
N LEU A 220 -14.73 -1.65 -12.38
CA LEU A 220 -15.51 -0.80 -11.48
C LEU A 220 -16.10 0.42 -12.21
N HIS A 221 -15.31 1.11 -13.04
CA HIS A 221 -15.85 2.22 -13.84
C HIS A 221 -16.95 1.78 -14.82
N LEU A 222 -16.88 0.54 -15.32
CA LEU A 222 -17.94 -0.02 -16.17
C LEU A 222 -19.20 -0.39 -15.37
N LEU A 223 -19.10 -0.54 -14.04
CA LEU A 223 -20.25 -0.78 -13.16
C LEU A 223 -21.07 0.51 -12.90
N HIS A 224 -20.57 1.67 -13.35
CA HIS A 224 -21.23 2.98 -13.24
C HIS A 224 -21.64 3.33 -11.82
N THR A 225 -20.73 3.12 -10.86
CA THR A 225 -20.98 3.46 -9.45
C THR A 225 -21.16 4.96 -9.22
N ASP A 226 -20.74 5.79 -10.17
CA ASP A 226 -20.89 7.25 -10.18
C ASP A 226 -22.23 7.75 -10.75
N ASP A 227 -23.04 6.87 -11.34
CA ASP A 227 -24.38 7.22 -11.83
C ASP A 227 -25.41 7.19 -10.69
N ASN A 228 -25.71 8.38 -10.15
CA ASN A 228 -26.71 8.54 -9.08
C ASN A 228 -28.09 7.98 -9.45
N SER A 229 -28.49 8.05 -10.72
CA SER A 229 -29.79 7.56 -11.16
C SER A 229 -29.83 6.04 -11.13
N LEU A 230 -28.77 5.37 -11.59
CA LEU A 230 -28.61 3.92 -11.50
C LEU A 230 -28.55 3.47 -10.04
N MET A 231 -27.72 4.12 -9.23
CA MET A 231 -27.54 3.76 -7.82
C MET A 231 -28.86 3.92 -7.02
N ALA A 232 -29.69 4.91 -7.35
CA ALA A 232 -31.00 5.08 -6.73
C ALA A 232 -31.99 3.94 -7.02
N THR A 233 -31.80 3.17 -8.10
CA THR A 233 -32.64 1.99 -8.43
C THR A 233 -32.28 0.74 -7.63
N LEU A 234 -31.09 0.71 -7.03
CA LEU A 234 -30.61 -0.42 -6.24
C LEU A 234 -31.18 -0.35 -4.82
N ASP A 235 -31.33 -1.52 -4.19
CA ASP A 235 -31.60 -1.55 -2.76
C ASP A 235 -30.40 -1.03 -1.94
N LEU A 236 -30.64 -0.73 -0.66
CA LEU A 236 -29.63 -0.16 0.23
C LEU A 236 -28.40 -1.07 0.37
N SER A 237 -28.60 -2.38 0.43
CA SER A 237 -27.50 -3.34 0.65
C SER A 237 -26.59 -3.40 -0.58
N GLU A 238 -27.15 -3.46 -1.78
CA GLU A 238 -26.38 -3.48 -3.02
C GLU A 238 -25.72 -2.12 -3.30
N ARG A 239 -26.43 -1.02 -3.05
CA ARG A 239 -25.86 0.33 -3.21
C ARG A 239 -24.67 0.56 -2.26
N SER A 240 -24.84 0.27 -0.97
CA SER A 240 -23.77 0.37 0.02
C SER A 240 -22.61 -0.59 -0.28
N ARG A 241 -22.90 -1.83 -0.73
CA ARG A 241 -21.87 -2.79 -1.19
C ARG A 241 -21.02 -2.23 -2.33
N ARG A 242 -21.62 -1.58 -3.32
CA ARG A 242 -20.88 -0.94 -4.43
C ARG A 242 -20.06 0.27 -4.00
N GLN A 243 -20.57 1.09 -3.08
CA GLN A 243 -19.79 2.18 -2.47
C GLN A 243 -18.58 1.61 -1.73
N ARG A 244 -18.76 0.56 -0.91
CA ARG A 244 -17.65 -0.14 -0.23
C ARG A 244 -16.65 -0.71 -1.22
N LEU A 245 -17.11 -1.27 -2.34
CA LEU A 245 -16.24 -1.82 -3.40
C LEU A 245 -15.39 -0.73 -4.07
N TYR A 246 -15.95 0.45 -4.29
CA TYR A 246 -15.21 1.61 -4.79
C TYR A 246 -14.10 2.01 -3.82
N TRP A 247 -14.46 2.17 -2.54
CA TRP A 247 -13.51 2.54 -1.49
C TRP A 247 -12.41 1.50 -1.27
N LEU A 248 -12.73 0.21 -1.41
CA LEU A 248 -11.76 -0.86 -1.40
C LEU A 248 -10.73 -0.69 -2.53
N CYS A 249 -11.19 -0.49 -3.78
CA CYS A 249 -10.29 -0.23 -4.91
C CYS A 249 -9.45 1.02 -4.68
N PHE A 250 -10.05 2.09 -4.13
CA PHE A 250 -9.34 3.32 -3.78
C PHE A 250 -8.21 3.07 -2.79
N ILE A 251 -8.48 2.39 -1.67
CA ILE A 251 -7.50 2.08 -0.63
C ILE A 251 -6.33 1.26 -1.19
N HIS A 252 -6.62 0.20 -1.94
CA HIS A 252 -5.60 -0.62 -2.61
C HIS A 252 -4.76 0.21 -3.60
N GLU A 253 -5.40 1.06 -4.42
CA GLU A 253 -4.68 1.93 -5.35
C GLU A 253 -3.72 2.89 -4.63
N ARG A 254 -4.18 3.52 -3.55
CA ARG A 254 -3.36 4.44 -2.75
C ARG A 254 -2.17 3.73 -2.12
N PHE A 255 -2.38 2.57 -1.53
CA PHE A 255 -1.31 1.75 -0.98
C PHE A 255 -0.26 1.37 -2.03
N VAL A 256 -0.69 0.80 -3.16
CA VAL A 256 0.22 0.41 -4.26
C VAL A 256 0.95 1.62 -4.84
N SER A 257 0.29 2.77 -4.95
CA SER A 257 0.91 4.00 -5.44
C SER A 257 2.06 4.49 -4.58
N ILE A 258 1.97 4.33 -3.26
CA ILE A 258 3.08 4.67 -2.37
C ILE A 258 4.19 3.62 -2.44
N VAL A 259 3.85 2.33 -2.31
CA VAL A 259 4.86 1.25 -2.18
C VAL A 259 5.60 0.94 -3.49
N HIS A 260 4.93 1.11 -4.62
CA HIS A 260 5.43 0.80 -5.96
C HIS A 260 5.54 2.01 -6.88
N PHE A 261 5.37 3.22 -6.33
CA PHE A 261 5.56 4.47 -7.09
C PHE A 261 4.67 4.56 -8.33
N SER A 262 3.49 3.94 -8.30
CA SER A 262 2.54 3.98 -9.42
C SER A 262 1.66 5.24 -9.35
N PRO A 263 1.19 5.77 -10.50
CA PRO A 263 0.20 6.84 -10.50
C PRO A 263 -1.16 6.34 -9.97
N THR A 264 -2.05 7.26 -9.63
CA THR A 264 -3.46 6.96 -9.30
C THR A 264 -4.39 7.35 -10.44
N THR A 265 -5.55 6.69 -10.53
CA THR A 265 -6.63 7.03 -11.49
C THR A 265 -7.97 7.24 -10.81
N LEU A 266 -8.21 6.63 -9.64
CA LEU A 266 -9.46 6.85 -8.92
C LEU A 266 -9.45 8.22 -8.26
N SER A 267 -10.54 8.97 -8.38
CA SER A 267 -10.81 10.13 -7.53
C SER A 267 -11.40 9.65 -6.19
N PRO A 268 -11.32 10.44 -5.10
CA PRO A 268 -12.14 10.18 -3.92
C PRO A 268 -13.61 10.07 -4.33
N TYR A 269 -14.32 9.06 -3.81
CA TYR A 269 -15.77 8.99 -3.99
C TYR A 269 -16.43 10.15 -3.24
N THR A 270 -17.58 10.61 -3.71
CA THR A 270 -18.25 11.82 -3.17
C THR A 270 -18.77 11.64 -1.75
N GLU A 271 -19.11 10.41 -1.37
CA GLU A 271 -19.77 10.07 -0.12
C GLU A 271 -19.12 8.87 0.57
N PHE A 272 -19.25 8.80 1.90
CA PHE A 272 -18.92 7.56 2.62
C PHE A 272 -19.97 6.49 2.29
N PRO A 273 -19.65 5.19 2.43
CA PRO A 273 -20.65 4.14 2.27
C PRO A 273 -21.85 4.37 3.18
N GLU A 274 -23.05 4.21 2.64
CA GLU A 274 -24.28 4.21 3.42
C GLU A 274 -24.24 3.09 4.47
N ASP A 275 -24.85 3.36 5.63
CA ASP A 275 -24.95 2.40 6.72
C ASP A 275 -25.77 1.18 6.30
N ASP A 276 -25.09 0.04 6.21
CA ASP A 276 -25.69 -1.25 5.87
C ASP A 276 -25.96 -2.05 7.15
N PRO A 277 -27.24 -2.26 7.53
CA PRO A 277 -27.59 -3.03 8.73
C PRO A 277 -27.17 -4.51 8.65
N ALA A 278 -26.87 -5.02 7.45
CA ALA A 278 -26.40 -6.39 7.26
C ALA A 278 -24.92 -6.57 7.65
N LEU A 279 -24.16 -5.50 7.86
CA LEU A 279 -22.78 -5.58 8.31
C LEU A 279 -22.68 -5.85 9.81
N GLY A 280 -21.67 -6.63 10.19
CA GLY A 280 -21.36 -6.90 11.59
C GLY A 280 -21.06 -5.62 12.39
N PRO A 281 -21.32 -5.62 13.70
CA PRO A 281 -21.07 -4.47 14.56
C PRO A 281 -19.60 -4.03 14.48
N GLY A 282 -19.36 -2.74 14.28
CA GLY A 282 -18.01 -2.15 14.20
C GLY A 282 -17.34 -2.21 12.82
N ILE A 283 -17.87 -2.96 11.84
CA ILE A 283 -17.30 -2.98 10.48
C ILE A 283 -17.47 -1.61 9.80
N ASN A 284 -18.67 -1.02 9.84
CA ASN A 284 -18.92 0.32 9.26
C ASN A 284 -18.00 1.38 9.85
N HIS A 285 -17.85 1.37 11.19
CA HIS A 285 -17.00 2.31 11.89
C HIS A 285 -15.53 2.16 11.50
N GLY A 286 -15.01 0.92 11.53
CA GLY A 286 -13.63 0.66 11.12
C GLY A 286 -13.37 1.01 9.65
N TRP A 287 -14.32 0.75 8.76
CA TRP A 287 -14.21 1.10 7.34
C TRP A 287 -14.20 2.62 7.12
N THR A 288 -15.03 3.35 7.87
CA THR A 288 -15.03 4.81 7.87
C THR A 288 -13.66 5.36 8.28
N GLN A 289 -13.08 4.83 9.36
CA GLN A 289 -11.75 5.23 9.82
C GLN A 289 -10.64 4.90 8.82
N LEU A 290 -10.74 3.76 8.13
CA LEU A 290 -9.79 3.37 7.10
C LEU A 290 -9.87 4.29 5.88
N ILE A 291 -11.09 4.61 5.42
CA ILE A 291 -11.31 5.56 4.33
C ILE A 291 -10.76 6.94 4.71
N LYS A 292 -11.12 7.47 5.89
CA LYS A 292 -10.59 8.76 6.39
C LYS A 292 -9.05 8.77 6.39
N THR A 293 -8.42 7.67 6.82
CA THR A 293 -6.96 7.56 6.85
C THR A 293 -6.36 7.59 5.44
N PHE A 294 -6.89 6.80 4.49
CA PHE A 294 -6.36 6.75 3.12
C PHE A 294 -6.75 7.97 2.27
N LEU A 295 -7.75 8.77 2.66
CA LEU A 295 -8.06 10.06 2.05
C LEU A 295 -6.92 11.08 2.22
N LEU A 296 -6.10 10.95 3.27
CA LEU A 296 -4.91 11.78 3.50
C LEU A 296 -3.81 11.56 2.45
N LEU A 297 -3.90 10.47 1.67
CA LEU A 297 -3.07 10.23 0.50
C LEU A 297 -3.72 10.83 -0.74
N GLU A 298 -4.08 12.11 -0.68
CA GLU A 298 -4.70 12.78 -1.83
C GLU A 298 -3.70 12.94 -3.01
N PRO A 299 -4.18 13.31 -4.22
CA PRO A 299 -3.32 13.39 -5.40
C PRO A 299 -2.07 14.24 -5.21
N THR A 300 -2.13 15.32 -4.43
CA THR A 300 -0.95 16.16 -4.12
C THR A 300 0.10 15.36 -3.34
N PHE A 301 -0.29 14.71 -2.24
CA PHE A 301 0.61 13.86 -1.46
C PHE A 301 1.30 12.81 -2.34
N ILE A 302 0.52 12.06 -3.12
CA ILE A 302 1.06 10.99 -3.96
C ILE A 302 1.98 11.55 -5.03
N ASN A 303 1.61 12.65 -5.70
CA ASN A 303 2.45 13.28 -6.73
C ASN A 303 3.78 13.80 -6.17
N LEU A 304 3.80 14.31 -4.93
CA LEU A 304 5.04 14.68 -4.24
C LEU A 304 5.86 13.44 -3.90
N TRP A 305 5.20 12.39 -3.40
CA TRP A 305 5.86 11.14 -3.01
C TRP A 305 6.54 10.43 -4.18
N ILE A 306 5.78 10.16 -5.26
CA ILE A 306 6.24 9.47 -6.46
C ILE A 306 7.04 10.38 -7.39
N GLY A 307 6.93 11.69 -7.19
CA GLY A 307 7.44 12.68 -8.11
C GLY A 307 8.40 13.69 -7.53
N ASP A 308 8.21 14.95 -7.91
CA ASP A 308 9.14 16.02 -7.58
C ASP A 308 8.82 16.57 -6.19
N ARG A 309 9.68 16.20 -5.25
CA ARG A 309 9.58 16.61 -3.84
C ARG A 309 9.95 18.07 -3.60
N ASN A 310 10.48 18.81 -4.58
CA ASN A 310 10.90 20.21 -4.39
C ASN A 310 9.75 21.17 -4.00
N GLN A 311 8.50 20.73 -4.11
CA GLN A 311 7.32 21.49 -3.73
C GLN A 311 6.86 21.22 -2.29
N VAL A 312 7.51 20.30 -1.57
CA VAL A 312 7.24 20.04 -0.15
C VAL A 312 7.72 21.23 0.67
N THR A 313 6.81 21.88 1.40
CA THR A 313 7.12 23.01 2.29
C THR A 313 6.86 22.65 3.75
N THR A 314 7.41 23.44 4.68
CA THR A 314 7.14 23.30 6.12
C THR A 314 5.64 23.41 6.41
N ALA A 315 4.96 24.43 5.87
CA ALA A 315 3.52 24.63 6.07
C ALA A 315 2.68 23.44 5.59
N TRP A 316 3.06 22.81 4.46
CA TRP A 316 2.36 21.62 3.97
C TRP A 316 2.58 20.40 4.87
N VAL A 317 3.81 20.18 5.35
CA VAL A 317 4.13 19.10 6.31
C VAL A 317 3.39 19.31 7.63
N GLU A 318 3.37 20.53 8.16
CA GLU A 318 2.60 20.90 9.37
C GLU A 318 1.10 20.64 9.21
N GLN A 319 0.54 21.03 8.07
CA GLN A 319 -0.87 20.75 7.77
C GLN A 319 -1.14 19.24 7.78
N LYS A 320 -0.30 18.44 7.12
CA LYS A 320 -0.49 16.99 7.04
C LYS A 320 -0.34 16.29 8.40
N HIS A 321 0.58 16.76 9.24
CA HIS A 321 0.67 16.28 10.61
C HIS A 321 -0.59 16.61 11.42
N ARG A 322 -1.12 17.83 11.31
CA ARG A 322 -2.39 18.19 11.97
C ARG A 322 -3.56 17.32 11.53
N GLU A 323 -3.65 16.97 10.25
CA GLU A 323 -4.69 16.06 9.74
C GLU A 323 -4.52 14.62 10.28
N LEU A 324 -3.30 14.19 10.60
CA LEU A 324 -3.00 12.90 11.23
C LEU A 324 -3.20 12.90 12.77
N ASP A 325 -3.20 14.08 13.39
CA ASP A 325 -3.34 14.30 14.83
C ASP A 325 -4.80 14.69 15.20
N ASP A 326 -5.78 14.05 14.54
CA ASP A 326 -7.21 14.20 14.80
C ASP A 326 -7.58 13.84 16.25
N GLU A 327 -8.12 14.81 17.00
CA GLU A 327 -8.46 14.69 18.42
C GLU A 327 -9.46 13.57 18.73
N LEU A 328 -10.39 13.29 17.80
CA LEU A 328 -11.41 12.26 18.01
C LEU A 328 -10.92 10.86 17.63
N TRP A 329 -9.82 10.77 16.88
CA TRP A 329 -9.37 9.50 16.31
C TRP A 329 -9.00 8.47 17.37
N GLU A 330 -8.31 8.87 18.44
CA GLU A 330 -7.92 7.92 19.51
C GLU A 330 -9.15 7.28 20.16
N LEU A 331 -10.18 8.10 20.44
CA LEU A 331 -11.44 7.61 20.97
C LEU A 331 -12.16 6.71 19.98
N GLU A 332 -12.31 7.14 18.72
CA GLU A 332 -12.99 6.38 17.68
C GLU A 332 -12.30 5.03 17.41
N VAL A 333 -10.96 4.98 17.39
CA VAL A 333 -10.20 3.76 17.14
C VAL A 333 -10.19 2.84 18.36
N SER A 334 -10.22 3.37 19.58
CA SER A 334 -10.28 2.54 20.80
C SER A 334 -11.52 1.63 20.87
N LEU A 335 -12.59 2.00 20.16
CA LEU A 335 -13.83 1.23 20.06
C LEU A 335 -13.78 0.10 19.04
N LEU A 336 -12.72 0.02 18.23
CA LEU A 336 -12.55 -0.98 17.18
C LEU A 336 -11.91 -2.26 17.72
N THR A 337 -12.00 -3.34 16.94
CA THR A 337 -11.26 -4.58 17.24
C THR A 337 -9.75 -4.35 17.21
N GLU A 338 -8.97 -5.11 17.99
CA GLU A 338 -7.50 -4.99 18.00
C GLU A 338 -6.87 -5.08 16.60
N MET A 339 -7.47 -5.89 15.72
CA MET A 339 -7.05 -6.05 14.32
C MET A 339 -7.22 -4.75 13.53
N GLN A 340 -8.40 -4.12 13.62
CA GLN A 340 -8.62 -2.82 12.97
C GLN A 340 -7.77 -1.72 13.59
N GLN A 341 -7.56 -1.73 14.90
CA GLN A 341 -6.64 -0.80 15.57
C GLN A 341 -5.22 -0.97 15.03
N ALA A 342 -4.73 -2.20 14.90
CA ALA A 342 -3.39 -2.49 14.42
C ALA A 342 -3.17 -1.97 13.00
N ASP A 343 -4.09 -2.23 12.07
CA ASP A 343 -3.96 -1.71 10.71
C ASP A 343 -3.97 -0.17 10.68
N LEU A 344 -4.87 0.49 11.41
CA LEU A 344 -4.97 1.95 11.42
C LEU A 344 -3.76 2.63 12.08
N VAL A 345 -3.32 2.15 13.24
CA VAL A 345 -2.17 2.70 13.97
C VAL A 345 -0.90 2.54 13.14
N VAL A 346 -0.62 1.33 12.63
CA VAL A 346 0.55 1.08 11.79
C VAL A 346 0.50 1.94 10.52
N THR A 347 -0.67 2.07 9.90
CA THR A 347 -0.84 2.90 8.69
C THR A 347 -0.59 4.38 8.96
N ARG A 348 -1.07 4.94 10.07
CA ARG A 348 -0.79 6.35 10.42
C ARG A 348 0.68 6.57 10.77
N GLN A 349 1.31 5.64 11.49
CA GLN A 349 2.75 5.72 11.78
C GLN A 349 3.58 5.69 10.48
N TRP A 350 3.20 4.81 9.55
CA TRP A 350 3.79 4.76 8.22
C TRP A 350 3.64 6.09 7.47
N MET A 351 2.44 6.70 7.46
CA MET A 351 2.23 8.01 6.82
C MET A 351 3.11 9.11 7.43
N ARG A 352 3.28 9.13 8.76
CA ARG A 352 4.20 10.05 9.44
C ARG A 352 5.66 9.82 9.01
N THR A 353 6.08 8.56 8.82
CA THR A 353 7.40 8.23 8.26
C THR A 353 7.56 8.77 6.84
N LEU A 354 6.55 8.62 5.97
CA LEU A 354 6.59 9.15 4.60
C LEU A 354 6.73 10.68 4.59
N LEU A 355 5.96 11.38 5.44
CA LEU A 355 6.04 12.83 5.60
C LEU A 355 7.44 13.26 6.05
N TRP A 356 8.00 12.57 7.04
CA TRP A 356 9.35 12.83 7.53
C TRP A 356 10.40 12.66 6.42
N GLN A 357 10.34 11.58 5.64
CA GLN A 357 11.26 11.36 4.53
C GLN A 357 11.12 12.42 3.42
N MET A 358 9.91 12.89 3.15
CA MET A 358 9.68 14.01 2.23
C MET A 358 10.30 15.31 2.75
N ALA A 359 10.12 15.61 4.03
CA ALA A 359 10.74 16.76 4.69
C ALA A 359 12.28 16.65 4.71
N MET A 360 12.82 15.47 5.00
CA MET A 360 14.27 15.19 4.97
C MET A 360 14.86 15.45 3.59
N SER A 361 14.20 14.96 2.53
CA SER A 361 14.67 15.15 1.15
C SER A 361 14.70 16.60 0.68
N ASN A 362 14.05 17.51 1.43
CA ASN A 362 14.05 18.95 1.19
C ASN A 362 14.81 19.74 2.27
N CYS A 363 15.60 19.05 3.11
CA CYS A 363 16.38 19.65 4.19
C CYS A 363 15.54 20.52 5.15
N LEU A 364 14.28 20.14 5.40
CA LEU A 364 13.38 20.88 6.28
C LEU A 364 13.54 20.50 7.77
N LEU A 365 14.37 19.50 8.05
CA LEU A 365 14.55 18.92 9.39
C LEU A 365 15.74 19.56 10.12
N SER A 366 15.67 19.57 11.45
CA SER A 366 16.73 20.10 12.31
C SER A 366 16.86 19.31 13.62
N SER A 367 18.09 19.20 14.14
CA SER A 367 18.35 18.65 15.49
C SER A 367 17.82 19.56 16.60
N HIS A 368 17.62 20.85 16.31
CA HIS A 368 17.11 21.86 17.25
C HIS A 368 15.76 22.41 16.79
N ALA A 369 14.96 21.59 16.12
CA ALA A 369 13.64 22.00 15.64
C ALA A 369 12.75 22.42 16.81
N SER A 370 12.12 23.60 16.71
CA SER A 370 11.14 24.06 17.70
C SER A 370 9.88 23.20 17.74
N SER A 371 9.53 22.58 16.61
CA SER A 371 8.41 21.65 16.52
C SER A 371 8.91 20.20 16.40
N PRO A 372 8.36 19.28 17.22
CA PRO A 372 8.57 17.83 17.13
C PRO A 372 8.59 17.26 15.71
N ILE A 373 7.68 17.69 14.84
CA ILE A 373 7.48 17.05 13.53
C ILE A 373 8.66 17.28 12.56
N PHE A 374 9.47 18.31 12.80
CA PHE A 374 10.67 18.63 12.02
C PHE A 374 11.97 18.14 12.67
N SER A 375 11.88 17.37 13.76
CA SER A 375 13.06 16.78 14.38
C SER A 375 13.65 15.66 13.52
N LEU A 376 14.97 15.62 13.41
CA LEU A 376 15.70 14.48 12.83
C LEU A 376 15.48 13.18 13.61
N GLU A 377 15.12 13.27 14.90
CA GLU A 377 14.87 12.13 15.78
C GLU A 377 13.40 11.71 15.83
N MET A 378 12.54 12.34 15.03
CA MET A 378 11.10 12.02 15.01
C MET A 378 10.81 10.53 14.74
N PRO A 379 11.48 9.83 13.80
CA PRO A 379 11.26 8.40 13.58
C PRO A 379 11.53 7.53 14.81
N LEU A 380 12.48 7.90 15.67
CA LEU A 380 12.77 7.17 16.92
C LEU A 380 11.57 7.24 17.89
N ARG A 381 10.89 8.39 17.97
CA ARG A 381 9.68 8.53 18.78
C ARG A 381 8.51 7.75 18.21
N LEU A 382 8.35 7.73 16.87
CA LEU A 382 7.35 6.89 16.22
C LEU A 382 7.60 5.40 16.51
N SER A 383 8.87 4.97 16.46
CA SER A 383 9.29 3.60 16.83
C SER A 383 8.83 3.25 18.24
N ASN A 384 9.09 4.14 19.21
CA ASN A 384 8.74 3.89 20.59
C ASN A 384 7.22 3.81 20.80
N GLN A 385 6.45 4.71 20.18
CA GLN A 385 4.98 4.67 20.19
C GLN A 385 4.44 3.38 19.57
N LEU A 386 5.00 2.99 18.43
CA LEU A 386 4.63 1.77 17.73
C LEU A 386 4.92 0.54 18.59
N ARG A 387 6.10 0.46 19.22
CA ARG A 387 6.44 -0.60 20.17
C ARG A 387 5.45 -0.67 21.33
N GLN A 388 5.17 0.45 21.99
CA GLN A 388 4.21 0.50 23.11
C GLN A 388 2.82 -0.01 22.71
N PHE A 389 2.38 0.29 21.48
CA PHE A 389 1.14 -0.23 20.95
C PHE A 389 1.24 -1.74 20.67
N MET A 390 2.29 -2.19 19.98
CA MET A 390 2.48 -3.60 19.61
C MET A 390 2.67 -4.52 20.84
N THR A 391 3.18 -4.01 21.96
CA THR A 391 3.26 -4.76 23.23
C THR A 391 1.91 -4.94 23.91
N LYS A 392 0.87 -4.18 23.52
CA LYS A 392 -0.47 -4.25 24.13
C LYS A 392 -1.44 -5.16 23.37
N ILE A 393 -1.10 -5.54 22.13
CA ILE A 393 -1.95 -6.37 21.28
C ILE A 393 -1.33 -7.76 21.11
N GLU A 394 -2.17 -8.77 20.83
CA GLU A 394 -1.67 -10.12 20.56
C GLU A 394 -0.80 -10.14 19.29
N GLN A 395 0.36 -10.81 19.35
CA GLN A 395 1.28 -10.91 18.20
C GLN A 395 0.61 -11.55 16.97
N ASN A 396 -0.28 -12.53 17.19
CA ASN A 396 -1.04 -13.16 16.11
C ASN A 396 -1.91 -12.16 15.35
N THR A 397 -2.43 -11.12 16.02
CA THR A 397 -3.23 -10.05 15.40
C THR A 397 -2.43 -9.30 14.33
N ILE A 398 -1.14 -9.02 14.58
CA ILE A 398 -0.26 -8.29 13.65
C ILE A 398 0.01 -9.11 12.38
N HIS A 399 0.18 -10.43 12.51
CA HIS A 399 0.55 -11.27 11.38
C HIS A 399 -0.59 -11.53 10.39
N ILE A 400 -1.83 -11.56 10.88
CA ILE A 400 -3.04 -11.83 10.08
C ILE A 400 -3.24 -10.81 8.94
N HIS A 401 -2.68 -9.61 9.05
CA HIS A 401 -2.78 -8.56 8.02
C HIS A 401 -1.87 -8.75 6.80
N GLY A 402 -1.04 -9.80 6.80
CA GLY A 402 -0.26 -10.22 5.65
C GLY A 402 0.77 -9.20 5.16
N SER A 403 0.91 -9.09 3.84
CA SER A 403 1.96 -8.27 3.17
C SER A 403 1.82 -6.76 3.36
N SER A 404 0.61 -6.26 3.67
CA SER A 404 0.35 -4.83 3.75
C SER A 404 0.98 -4.18 4.99
N ILE A 405 0.71 -4.74 6.18
CA ILE A 405 1.35 -4.30 7.43
C ILE A 405 2.85 -4.54 7.37
N LEU A 406 3.29 -5.70 6.87
CA LEU A 406 4.71 -5.98 6.71
C LEU A 406 5.43 -4.88 5.90
N SER A 407 4.86 -4.48 4.75
CA SER A 407 5.45 -3.44 3.90
C SER A 407 5.53 -2.09 4.63
N LYS A 408 4.50 -1.73 5.40
CA LYS A 408 4.48 -0.50 6.21
C LYS A 408 5.53 -0.55 7.32
N LEU A 409 5.62 -1.66 8.05
CA LEU A 409 6.61 -1.87 9.12
C LEU A 409 8.05 -1.87 8.59
N LEU A 410 8.28 -2.50 7.42
CA LEU A 410 9.59 -2.48 6.76
C LEU A 410 10.05 -1.05 6.47
N GLU A 411 9.18 -0.20 5.92
CA GLU A 411 9.51 1.20 5.64
C GLU A 411 9.83 1.99 6.93
N ILE A 412 9.04 1.77 7.97
CA ILE A 412 9.24 2.39 9.29
C ILE A 412 10.60 1.98 9.87
N VAL A 413 10.89 0.68 9.96
CA VAL A 413 12.11 0.15 10.58
C VAL A 413 13.34 0.48 9.75
N ASN A 414 13.24 0.42 8.43
CA ASN A 414 14.31 0.83 7.53
C ASN A 414 14.71 2.30 7.78
N THR A 415 13.72 3.19 7.99
CA THR A 415 13.95 4.61 8.29
C THR A 415 14.55 4.81 9.69
N ILE A 416 14.05 4.10 10.70
CA ILE A 416 14.56 4.19 12.07
C ILE A 416 16.02 3.74 12.12
N ALA A 417 16.35 2.63 11.44
CA ALA A 417 17.70 2.13 11.35
C ALA A 417 18.66 3.18 10.73
N ASP A 418 18.24 3.89 9.68
CA ASP A 418 19.04 4.99 9.12
C ASP A 418 19.28 6.11 10.14
N VAL A 419 18.27 6.47 10.93
CA VAL A 419 18.42 7.49 11.98
C VAL A 419 19.36 7.00 13.09
N VAL A 420 19.35 5.71 13.45
CA VAL A 420 20.30 5.15 14.43
C VAL A 420 21.73 5.10 13.87
N ILE A 421 21.91 4.73 12.61
CA ILE A 421 23.22 4.61 11.95
C ILE A 421 23.86 5.98 11.69
N HIS A 422 23.06 7.00 11.38
CA HIS A 422 23.56 8.33 10.99
C HIS A 422 23.29 9.42 12.02
N GLY A 423 22.51 9.11 13.07
CA GLY A 423 22.17 10.05 14.12
C GLY A 423 23.36 10.45 15.01
N PRO A 424 23.21 11.56 15.77
CA PRO A 424 24.23 12.03 16.69
C PRO A 424 24.48 11.01 17.79
N ALA A 425 25.71 10.98 18.31
CA ALA A 425 26.03 10.21 19.51
C ALA A 425 25.28 10.81 20.70
N VAL A 426 24.62 9.94 21.47
CA VAL A 426 23.84 10.29 22.66
C VAL A 426 24.33 9.44 23.84
N GLY A 427 23.81 9.69 25.03
CA GLY A 427 24.18 8.91 26.22
C GLY A 427 23.96 7.40 26.05
N LEU A 428 24.66 6.60 26.85
CA LEU A 428 24.60 5.14 26.78
C LEU A 428 23.16 4.61 26.96
N GLU A 429 22.41 5.18 27.90
CA GLU A 429 21.02 4.78 28.19
C GLU A 429 20.11 5.00 26.98
N GLU A 430 20.17 6.19 26.38
CA GLU A 430 19.38 6.54 25.20
C GLU A 430 19.80 5.69 23.99
N THR A 431 21.10 5.48 23.78
CA THR A 431 21.60 4.59 22.73
C THR A 431 21.09 3.15 22.91
N THR A 432 21.12 2.66 24.14
CA THR A 432 20.59 1.34 24.51
C THR A 432 19.11 1.23 24.15
N ARG A 433 18.28 2.22 24.51
CA ARG A 433 16.85 2.25 24.18
C ARG A 433 16.59 2.24 22.67
N ARG A 434 17.37 3.02 21.89
CA ARG A 434 17.24 3.08 20.43
C ARG A 434 17.54 1.73 19.77
N ILE A 435 18.56 1.03 20.25
CA ILE A 435 18.93 -0.30 19.73
C ILE A 435 17.91 -1.35 20.17
N ASP A 436 17.44 -1.31 21.41
CA ASP A 436 16.40 -2.20 21.94
C ASP A 436 15.10 -2.10 21.11
N ASP A 437 14.69 -0.90 20.71
CA ASP A 437 13.53 -0.71 19.82
C ASP A 437 13.77 -1.36 18.43
N ILE A 438 14.99 -1.31 17.87
CA ILE A 438 15.32 -2.01 16.61
C ILE A 438 15.29 -3.53 16.79
N VAL A 439 15.83 -4.05 17.90
CA VAL A 439 15.79 -5.49 18.20
C VAL A 439 14.35 -5.99 18.32
N PHE A 440 13.50 -5.24 19.03
CA PHE A 440 12.07 -5.55 19.11
C PHE A 440 11.43 -5.63 17.72
N MET A 441 11.63 -4.60 16.89
CA MET A 441 11.02 -4.54 15.56
C MET A 441 11.55 -5.62 14.61
N LYS A 442 12.85 -5.96 14.69
CA LYS A 442 13.45 -7.10 13.99
C LYS A 442 12.69 -8.38 14.33
N ASN A 443 12.51 -8.67 15.62
CA ASN A 443 11.86 -9.89 16.09
C ASN A 443 10.41 -9.99 15.61
N VAL A 444 9.73 -8.86 15.39
CA VAL A 444 8.38 -8.87 14.78
C VAL A 444 8.42 -9.03 13.26
N ILE A 445 9.33 -8.34 12.56
CA ILE A 445 9.36 -8.39 11.08
C ILE A 445 9.85 -9.76 10.58
N PHE A 446 10.80 -10.38 11.26
CA PHE A 446 11.46 -11.60 10.77
C PHE A 446 10.60 -12.84 10.92
N THR A 447 9.51 -12.77 11.69
CA THR A 447 8.50 -13.85 11.81
C THR A 447 7.50 -13.86 10.66
N PHE A 448 7.44 -12.82 9.82
CA PHE A 448 6.58 -12.81 8.63
C PHE A 448 7.15 -13.73 7.54
N ARG A 449 6.36 -14.71 7.11
CA ARG A 449 6.76 -15.67 6.05
C ARG A 449 7.01 -15.03 4.69
N ASN A 450 6.32 -13.94 4.38
CA ASN A 450 6.40 -13.23 3.10
C ASN A 450 7.42 -12.08 3.13
N LEU A 451 8.33 -12.08 4.13
CA LEU A 451 9.47 -11.18 4.13
C LEU A 451 10.41 -11.52 2.97
N GLN A 452 10.43 -10.64 1.98
CA GLN A 452 11.28 -10.80 0.80
C GLN A 452 12.76 -10.83 1.16
N ALA A 453 13.52 -11.67 0.44
CA ALA A 453 14.95 -11.86 0.65
C ALA A 453 15.74 -10.54 0.59
N MET A 454 15.40 -9.64 -0.35
CA MET A 454 16.07 -8.34 -0.46
C MET A 454 15.78 -7.43 0.74
N SER A 455 14.52 -7.32 1.16
CA SER A 455 14.14 -6.53 2.34
C SER A 455 14.81 -7.07 3.60
N ARG A 456 14.89 -8.40 3.74
CA ARG A 456 15.65 -9.06 4.80
C ARG A 456 17.13 -8.68 4.74
N ARG A 457 17.76 -8.77 3.57
CA ARG A 457 19.17 -8.42 3.37
C ARG A 457 19.47 -6.97 3.73
N ILE A 458 18.68 -6.01 3.25
CA ILE A 458 18.85 -4.57 3.57
C ILE A 458 18.81 -4.35 5.08
N LEU A 459 17.83 -4.95 5.76
CA LEU A 459 17.72 -4.83 7.21
C LEU A 459 18.90 -5.48 7.94
N VAL A 460 19.34 -6.67 7.52
CA VAL A 460 20.52 -7.33 8.10
C VAL A 460 21.77 -6.48 7.92
N GLU A 461 22.03 -5.94 6.72
CA GLU A 461 23.17 -5.05 6.45
C GLU A 461 23.14 -3.82 7.38
N LYS A 462 21.97 -3.22 7.59
CA LYS A 462 21.82 -2.10 8.54
C LYS A 462 22.04 -2.51 9.98
N MET A 463 21.56 -3.68 10.39
CA MET A 463 21.76 -4.22 11.74
C MET A 463 23.24 -4.51 12.02
N VAL A 464 23.99 -5.00 11.03
CA VAL A 464 25.45 -5.16 11.10
C VAL A 464 26.11 -3.81 11.40
N LEU A 465 25.78 -2.77 10.63
CA LEU A 465 26.34 -1.43 10.83
C LEU A 465 26.02 -0.86 12.22
N ILE A 466 24.81 -1.08 12.73
CA ILE A 466 24.43 -0.66 14.09
C ILE A 466 25.29 -1.41 15.12
N LYS A 467 25.43 -2.73 14.97
CA LYS A 467 26.22 -3.56 15.88
C LYS A 467 27.69 -3.15 15.91
N GLU A 468 28.29 -2.90 14.76
CA GLU A 468 29.69 -2.44 14.65
C GLU A 468 29.87 -1.05 15.26
N ARG A 469 28.94 -0.12 15.00
CA ARG A 469 29.01 1.25 15.55
C ARG A 469 28.86 1.30 17.07
N PHE A 470 28.08 0.38 17.64
CA PHE A 470 27.70 0.37 19.06
C PHE A 470 28.11 -0.93 19.76
N GLU A 471 29.28 -1.48 19.42
CA GLU A 471 29.79 -2.75 19.98
C GLU A 471 29.90 -2.76 21.53
N HIS A 472 30.04 -1.58 22.13
CA HIS A 472 30.10 -1.38 23.58
C HIS A 472 28.73 -1.41 24.27
N VAL A 473 27.64 -1.46 23.51
CA VAL A 473 26.27 -1.49 24.02
C VAL A 473 25.78 -2.94 24.03
N ALA A 474 25.51 -3.49 25.22
CA ALA A 474 25.21 -4.92 25.38
C ALA A 474 24.07 -5.44 24.50
N VAL A 475 22.96 -4.69 24.38
CA VAL A 475 21.79 -5.09 23.55
C VAL A 475 22.12 -5.17 22.05
N ALA A 476 23.17 -4.50 21.58
CA ALA A 476 23.61 -4.61 20.18
C ALA A 476 24.05 -6.04 19.82
N ALA A 477 24.42 -6.86 20.81
CA ALA A 477 24.72 -8.27 20.61
C ALA A 477 23.50 -9.10 20.18
N GLU A 478 22.26 -8.64 20.41
CA GLU A 478 21.03 -9.33 20.00
C GLU A 478 20.67 -9.09 18.53
N LEU A 479 21.37 -8.16 17.87
CA LEU A 479 21.29 -7.94 16.43
C LEU A 479 22.02 -9.05 15.65
N VAL A 480 22.07 -10.28 16.17
CA VAL A 480 22.65 -11.47 15.50
C VAL A 480 21.63 -12.10 14.55
N TRP A 481 22.10 -12.61 13.43
CA TRP A 481 21.28 -13.23 12.39
C TRP A 481 21.64 -14.71 12.32
N ASP A 482 20.62 -15.58 12.39
CA ASP A 482 20.78 -16.94 11.88
C ASP A 482 20.81 -16.80 10.34
N VAL A 483 21.96 -17.14 9.75
CA VAL A 483 22.19 -17.14 8.30
C VAL A 483 21.34 -18.22 7.64
#